data_AF-A0A7S2L8L0-F1
#
_entry.id   AF-A0A7S2L8L0-F1
#
_cell.length_a   1.000
_cell.length_b   1.000
_cell.length_c   1.000
_cell.angle_alpha   90.00
_cell.angle_beta   90.00
_cell.angle_gamma   90.00
#
_symmetry.space_group_name_H-M   'P 1'
#
loop_
_entity.id
_entity.type
_entity.pdbx_description
1 polymer ?
#
loop_
_entity_poly.entity_id
_entity_poly.type
_entity_poly.pdbx_seq_one_letter_code
_entity_poly.pdbx_strand_id
1 'polypeptide(L)'
;DGSGENIIYSHHRRMNAYSGSEKVQTVGRVDAGYGVRKIIYAARTHSQLSQFVGEIRRTNWGKSIRVVHVGGRKQLCGNIEVSGSSYRSEAAITERCLDLMKGKCKSGNKKRKAKSSNDSSSGCPLMSSKEAVAVLGMQILAHPSDIEDIR
;
A
#
# COMPACT_ATOMS: atom_id res chain seq x y z
N ASP A 1 -12.90 43.68 -3.98
CA ASP A 1 -11.76 44.45 -3.47
C ASP A 1 -11.63 44.20 -1.99
N GLY A 2 -10.52 43.75 -1.40
CA GLY A 2 -9.22 43.34 -1.88
C GLY A 2 -8.62 42.46 -0.77
N SER A 3 -7.93 41.39 -1.15
CA SER A 3 -6.49 41.22 -0.89
C SER A 3 -6.08 41.29 0.59
N GLY A 4 -5.85 40.10 1.14
CA GLY A 4 -5.10 39.90 2.37
C GLY A 4 -4.34 38.58 2.26
N GLU A 5 -3.49 38.44 1.25
CA GLU A 5 -2.46 37.42 1.20
C GLU A 5 -1.49 37.62 2.37
N ASN A 6 -1.15 36.53 3.06
CA ASN A 6 0.20 36.30 3.56
C ASN A 6 0.38 34.80 3.78
N ILE A 7 0.81 34.13 2.71
CA ILE A 7 1.67 32.96 2.78
C ILE A 7 2.99 33.45 3.37
N ILE A 8 3.51 32.79 4.42
CA ILE A 8 4.89 32.28 4.59
C ILE A 8 4.96 31.67 5.99
N TYR A 9 5.17 30.35 6.10
CA TYR A 9 6.15 29.82 7.04
C TYR A 9 6.84 28.62 6.41
N SER A 10 7.85 28.94 5.62
CA SER A 10 8.99 28.06 5.40
C SER A 10 9.77 27.94 6.71
N HIS A 11 9.95 26.72 7.21
CA HIS A 11 11.15 26.41 7.99
C HIS A 11 11.78 25.12 7.47
N HIS A 12 12.58 25.30 6.42
CA HIS A 12 13.81 24.54 6.24
C HIS A 12 14.63 24.74 7.54
N ARG A 13 14.64 23.76 8.44
CA ARG A 13 15.61 23.73 9.55
C ARG A 13 16.67 22.70 9.22
N ARG A 14 17.72 23.20 8.58
CA ARG A 14 19.03 22.55 8.50
C ARG A 14 19.53 22.43 9.95
N MET A 15 19.59 21.22 10.48
CA MET A 15 20.15 20.96 11.81
C MET A 15 21.46 20.20 11.67
N ASN A 16 22.45 20.73 12.39
CA ASN A 16 23.88 20.44 12.34
C ASN A 16 24.24 18.98 12.65
N ALA A 17 25.38 18.59 12.10
CA ALA A 17 26.07 17.34 12.30
C ALA A 17 26.28 17.00 13.79
N TYR A 18 25.89 15.78 14.18
CA TYR A 18 26.34 15.15 15.42
C TYR A 18 27.31 14.02 15.04
N SER A 19 28.60 14.24 15.32
CA SER A 19 29.64 13.24 15.20
C SER A 19 29.52 12.26 16.38
N GLY A 20 28.97 11.08 16.12
CA GLY A 20 28.93 9.98 17.08
C GLY A 20 28.74 8.68 16.33
N SER A 21 29.81 7.89 16.21
CA SER A 21 29.80 6.60 15.52
C SER A 21 29.16 5.51 16.40
N GLU A 22 27.84 5.52 16.52
CA GLU A 22 27.09 4.33 16.90
C GLU A 22 26.12 4.00 15.76
N LYS A 23 26.43 2.93 15.02
CA LYS A 23 25.55 2.40 13.98
C LYS A 23 24.33 1.75 14.66
N VAL A 24 23.36 2.57 15.06
CA VAL A 24 22.03 2.10 15.41
C VAL A 24 21.42 1.49 14.15
N GLN A 25 21.30 0.17 14.11
CA GLN A 25 20.58 -0.52 13.04
C GLN A 25 19.10 -0.14 13.16
N THR A 26 18.64 0.76 12.30
CA THR A 26 17.23 1.11 12.19
C THR A 26 16.49 0.00 11.44
N VAL A 27 15.30 -0.36 11.93
CA VAL A 27 14.41 -1.30 11.24
C VAL A 27 14.06 -0.72 9.87
N GLY A 28 14.50 -1.38 8.80
CA GLY A 28 14.12 -1.04 7.41
C GLY A 28 15.13 -0.27 6.57
N ARG A 29 16.44 -0.28 6.90
CA ARG A 29 17.49 0.38 6.08
C ARG A 29 17.19 1.86 5.82
N VAL A 30 16.85 2.62 6.86
CA VAL A 30 16.62 4.07 6.75
C VAL A 30 17.80 4.82 7.34
N ASP A 31 18.48 5.60 6.50
CA ASP A 31 19.56 6.51 6.93
C ASP A 31 19.01 7.53 7.92
N ALA A 32 19.68 7.66 9.07
CA ALA A 32 19.30 8.62 10.10
C ALA A 32 19.42 10.06 9.54
N GLY A 33 18.33 10.84 9.63
CA GLY A 33 18.32 12.26 9.23
C GLY A 33 17.59 12.59 7.93
N TYR A 34 17.21 11.60 7.11
CA TYR A 34 16.52 11.81 5.81
C TYR A 34 15.19 11.04 5.66
N GLY A 35 14.60 10.57 6.76
CA GLY A 35 13.39 9.74 6.73
C GLY A 35 12.11 10.47 7.16
N VAL A 36 11.00 10.18 6.49
CA VAL A 36 9.65 10.48 7.01
C VAL A 36 9.40 9.60 8.25
N ARG A 37 9.01 10.20 9.38
CA ARG A 37 8.65 9.44 10.59
C ARG A 37 7.41 8.59 10.31
N LYS A 38 7.53 7.28 10.57
CA LYS A 38 6.45 6.31 10.43
C LYS A 38 6.06 5.80 11.80
N ILE A 39 4.75 5.72 12.06
CA ILE A 39 4.18 5.18 13.29
C ILE A 39 3.45 3.90 12.90
N ILE A 40 3.73 2.80 13.59
CA ILE A 40 3.00 1.54 13.44
C ILE A 40 2.05 1.44 14.61
N TYR A 41 0.75 1.44 14.32
CA TYR A 41 -0.31 1.24 15.30
C TYR A 41 -0.94 -0.13 15.09
N ALA A 42 -1.05 -0.90 16.16
CA ALA A 42 -1.66 -2.23 16.14
C ALA A 42 -2.74 -2.30 17.23
N ALA A 43 -3.91 -2.81 16.88
CA ALA A 43 -5.04 -2.99 17.78
C ALA A 43 -5.59 -4.42 17.65
N ARG A 44 -6.38 -4.86 18.63
CA ARG A 44 -6.93 -6.23 18.67
C ARG A 44 -8.16 -6.40 17.80
N THR A 45 -8.95 -5.35 17.63
CA THR A 45 -10.19 -5.38 16.84
C THR A 45 -10.19 -4.31 15.77
N HIS A 46 -10.98 -4.53 14.72
CA HIS A 46 -11.17 -3.52 13.69
C HIS A 46 -11.86 -2.26 14.23
N SER A 47 -12.84 -2.40 15.14
CA SER A 47 -13.52 -1.26 15.74
C SER A 47 -12.56 -0.30 16.47
N GLN A 48 -11.50 -0.82 17.09
CA GLN A 48 -10.44 0.00 17.69
C GLN A 48 -9.65 0.77 16.63
N LEU A 49 -9.36 0.16 15.48
CA LEU A 49 -8.68 0.83 14.36
C LEU A 49 -9.57 1.94 13.77
N SER A 50 -10.86 1.68 13.59
CA SER A 50 -11.81 2.66 13.07
C SER A 50 -11.94 3.88 14.00
N GLN A 51 -12.00 3.64 15.32
CA GLN A 51 -11.97 4.71 16.33
C GLN A 51 -10.69 5.56 16.22
N PHE A 52 -9.52 4.90 16.13
CA PHE A 52 -8.24 5.58 15.96
C PHE A 52 -8.19 6.44 14.69
N VAL A 53 -8.63 5.92 13.54
CA VAL A 53 -8.67 6.68 12.28
C VAL A 53 -9.60 7.89 12.42
N GLY A 54 -10.76 7.72 13.06
CA GLY A 54 -11.70 8.81 13.34
C GLY A 54 -11.13 9.89 14.26
N GLU A 55 -10.33 9.52 15.25
CA GLU A 55 -9.61 10.48 16.11
C GLU A 55 -8.53 11.23 15.35
N ILE A 56 -7.70 10.55 14.57
CA ILE A 56 -6.65 11.17 13.76
C ILE A 56 -7.23 12.21 12.80
N ARG A 57 -8.34 11.87 12.13
CA ARG A 57 -9.05 12.78 11.21
C ARG A 57 -9.54 14.06 11.90
N ARG A 58 -9.86 14.02 13.20
CA ARG A 58 -10.31 15.18 14.00
C ARG A 58 -9.17 16.07 14.49
N THR A 59 -7.93 15.59 14.47
CA THR A 59 -6.77 16.40 14.89
C THR A 59 -6.39 17.45 13.85
N ASN A 60 -5.61 18.47 14.25
CA ASN A 60 -5.03 19.45 13.32
C ASN A 60 -4.15 18.82 12.22
N TRP A 61 -3.72 17.58 12.41
CA TRP A 61 -2.87 16.85 11.46
C TRP A 61 -3.66 15.95 10.50
N GLY A 62 -4.99 15.87 10.60
CA GLY A 62 -5.82 15.00 9.74
C GLY A 62 -5.66 15.25 8.25
N LYS A 63 -5.21 16.45 7.83
CA LYS A 63 -4.93 16.82 6.44
C LYS A 63 -3.49 16.55 6.00
N SER A 64 -2.55 16.38 6.93
CA SER A 64 -1.11 16.28 6.65
C SER A 64 -0.53 14.88 6.89
N ILE A 65 -1.21 14.04 7.68
CA ILE A 65 -0.81 12.65 7.92
C ILE A 65 -1.49 11.73 6.92
N ARG A 66 -0.73 10.75 6.42
CA ARG A 66 -1.29 9.63 5.68
C ARG A 66 -1.43 8.43 6.61
N VAL A 67 -2.61 7.84 6.63
CA VAL A 67 -2.90 6.61 7.39
C VAL A 67 -3.29 5.54 6.40
N VAL A 68 -2.63 4.39 6.48
CA VAL A 68 -2.90 3.22 5.66
C VAL A 68 -3.08 2.05 6.58
N HIS A 69 -4.16 1.30 6.43
CA HIS A 69 -4.29 0.00 7.07
C HIS A 69 -3.55 -1.04 6.24
N VAL A 70 -2.93 -2.00 6.92
CA VAL A 70 -2.35 -3.18 6.26
C VAL A 70 -3.44 -4.23 6.18
N GLY A 71 -3.77 -4.67 4.96
CA GLY A 71 -4.83 -5.63 4.69
C GLY A 71 -4.37 -6.82 3.86
N GLY A 72 -5.21 -7.87 3.84
CA GLY A 72 -4.98 -9.05 3.02
C GLY A 72 -5.30 -8.83 1.53
N ARG A 73 -5.06 -9.85 0.70
CA ARG A 73 -5.36 -9.79 -0.75
C ARG A 73 -6.85 -9.55 -1.02
N LYS A 74 -7.74 -10.01 -0.15
CA LYS A 74 -9.19 -9.76 -0.29
C LYS A 74 -9.53 -8.25 -0.25
N GLN A 75 -8.80 -7.48 0.55
CA GLN A 75 -9.06 -6.05 0.76
C GLN A 75 -8.36 -5.18 -0.27
N LEU A 76 -7.14 -5.54 -0.69
CA LEU A 76 -6.26 -4.66 -1.47
C LEU A 76 -5.94 -5.16 -2.88
N CYS A 77 -6.47 -6.32 -3.31
CA CYS A 77 -6.25 -6.80 -4.67
C CYS A 77 -7.12 -6.04 -5.67
N GLY A 78 -6.48 -5.23 -6.53
CA GLY A 78 -7.17 -4.53 -7.61
C GLY A 78 -7.52 -5.41 -8.83
N ASN A 79 -7.16 -6.70 -8.83
CA ASN A 79 -7.49 -7.58 -9.95
C ASN A 79 -8.92 -8.09 -9.78
N ILE A 80 -9.87 -7.50 -10.50
CA ILE A 80 -11.30 -7.80 -10.42
C ILE A 80 -11.59 -9.29 -10.70
N GLU A 81 -10.80 -9.95 -11.54
CA GLU A 81 -10.95 -11.39 -11.79
C GLU A 81 -10.57 -12.26 -10.59
N VAL A 82 -9.81 -11.72 -9.63
CA VAL A 82 -9.33 -12.43 -8.43
C VAL A 82 -10.04 -11.95 -7.17
N SER A 83 -10.35 -10.66 -7.08
CA SER A 83 -11.08 -10.06 -5.95
C SER A 83 -12.60 -10.07 -6.12
N GLY A 84 -13.09 -10.42 -7.31
CA GLY A 84 -14.52 -10.53 -7.59
C GLY A 84 -15.23 -11.64 -6.80
N SER A 85 -16.57 -11.61 -6.85
CA SER A 85 -17.50 -12.50 -6.13
C SER A 85 -17.32 -14.01 -6.40
N SER A 86 -16.44 -14.39 -7.32
CA SER A 86 -16.13 -15.78 -7.64
C SER A 86 -15.42 -16.50 -6.48
N TYR A 87 -14.61 -15.80 -5.69
CA TYR A 87 -13.84 -16.40 -4.59
C TYR A 87 -14.46 -16.04 -3.24
N ARG A 88 -14.89 -17.06 -2.49
CA ARG A 88 -15.56 -16.88 -1.19
C ARG A 88 -14.59 -16.84 -0.01
N SER A 89 -13.41 -17.45 -0.14
CA SER A 89 -12.41 -17.53 0.92
C SER A 89 -11.16 -16.73 0.59
N GLU A 90 -10.56 -16.11 1.62
CA GLU A 90 -9.29 -15.40 1.52
C GLU A 90 -8.16 -16.31 1.05
N ALA A 91 -8.20 -17.58 1.43
CA ALA A 91 -7.28 -18.61 0.97
C ALA A 91 -7.37 -18.80 -0.55
N ALA A 92 -8.57 -18.90 -1.12
CA ALA A 92 -8.75 -19.09 -2.56
C ALA A 92 -8.27 -17.86 -3.37
N ILE A 93 -8.55 -16.65 -2.88
CA ILE A 93 -8.02 -15.40 -3.45
C ILE A 93 -6.49 -15.42 -3.43
N THR A 94 -5.90 -15.86 -2.31
CA THR A 94 -4.45 -15.91 -2.13
C THR A 94 -3.80 -16.89 -3.10
N GLU A 95 -4.29 -18.11 -3.18
CA GLU A 95 -3.77 -19.14 -4.09
C GLU A 95 -3.88 -18.70 -5.56
N ARG A 96 -5.04 -18.19 -5.99
CA ARG A 96 -5.21 -17.68 -7.36
C ARG A 96 -4.22 -16.55 -7.68
N CYS A 97 -4.02 -15.63 -6.74
CA CYS A 97 -3.04 -14.56 -6.89
C CYS A 97 -1.62 -15.10 -7.04
N LEU A 98 -1.23 -16.10 -6.24
CA LEU A 98 0.08 -16.73 -6.32
C LEU A 98 0.29 -17.45 -7.65
N ASP A 99 -0.74 -18.12 -8.17
CA ASP A 99 -0.67 -18.79 -9.48
C ASP A 99 -0.45 -17.80 -10.62
N LEU A 100 -1.18 -16.69 -10.61
CA LEU A 100 -1.01 -15.60 -11.59
C LEU A 100 0.37 -14.91 -11.46
N MET A 101 0.99 -14.91 -10.28
CA MET A 101 2.35 -14.39 -10.09
C MET A 101 3.41 -15.35 -10.64
N LYS A 102 3.22 -16.67 -10.49
CA LYS A 102 4.15 -17.71 -10.96
C LYS A 102 4.18 -17.86 -12.48
N GLY A 103 3.13 -17.45 -13.19
CA GLY A 103 3.02 -17.51 -14.65
C GLY A 103 4.15 -16.80 -15.41
N LYS A 104 4.76 -15.76 -14.81
CA LYS A 104 5.91 -15.04 -15.39
C LYS A 104 7.21 -15.85 -15.45
N CYS A 105 7.36 -16.93 -14.68
CA CYS A 105 8.64 -17.64 -14.53
C CYS A 105 8.85 -18.83 -15.49
N LYS A 106 7.88 -19.18 -16.35
CA LYS A 106 7.97 -20.37 -17.23
C LYS A 106 8.03 -20.07 -18.73
N SER A 107 8.77 -19.04 -19.13
CA SER A 107 9.13 -18.78 -20.53
C SER A 107 10.37 -19.55 -21.01
N GLY A 108 10.59 -20.76 -20.50
CA GLY A 108 11.66 -21.67 -20.91
C GLY A 108 11.09 -22.98 -21.44
N ASN A 109 10.80 -23.01 -22.74
CA ASN A 109 10.75 -24.19 -23.61
C ASN A 109 9.99 -25.44 -23.10
N LYS A 110 8.69 -25.57 -23.43
CA LYS A 110 8.02 -26.88 -23.44
C LYS A 110 6.90 -26.93 -24.49
N LYS A 111 7.23 -27.49 -25.66
CA LYS A 111 6.26 -28.13 -26.57
C LYS A 111 5.49 -29.20 -25.79
N ARG A 112 4.23 -28.96 -25.44
CA ARG A 112 3.27 -30.04 -25.13
C ARG A 112 1.90 -29.72 -25.72
N LYS A 113 1.33 -30.77 -26.31
CA LYS A 113 0.12 -30.84 -27.12
C LYS A 113 -1.12 -30.29 -26.42
N ALA A 114 -2.01 -29.78 -27.26
CA ALA A 114 -3.27 -29.13 -26.94
C ALA A 114 -4.21 -29.93 -26.00
N LYS A 115 -4.81 -29.19 -25.06
CA LYS A 115 -6.23 -29.31 -24.75
C LYS A 115 -6.75 -27.91 -24.42
N SER A 116 -7.82 -27.52 -25.08
CA SER A 116 -8.39 -26.18 -25.14
C SER A 116 -8.99 -25.71 -23.81
N SER A 117 -8.59 -24.53 -23.36
CA SER A 117 -9.50 -23.53 -22.82
C SER A 117 -8.92 -22.15 -23.17
N ASN A 118 -9.68 -21.43 -23.98
CA ASN A 118 -9.40 -20.09 -24.45
C ASN A 118 -9.42 -19.13 -23.24
N ASP A 119 -8.27 -18.74 -22.70
CA ASP A 119 -8.19 -17.57 -21.83
C ASP A 119 -6.77 -16.96 -21.84
N SER A 120 -6.69 -15.73 -22.32
CA SER A 120 -5.47 -15.01 -22.61
C SER A 120 -5.05 -14.14 -21.43
N SER A 121 -4.26 -14.67 -20.50
CA SER A 121 -3.20 -13.90 -19.83
C SER A 121 -2.31 -14.81 -18.96
N SER A 122 -1.06 -15.01 -19.37
CA SER A 122 -0.07 -15.83 -18.64
C SER A 122 0.52 -15.13 -17.40
N GLY A 123 -0.20 -14.19 -16.79
CA GLY A 123 0.23 -13.51 -15.57
C GLY A 123 -0.74 -12.45 -15.08
N CYS A 124 -0.59 -12.05 -13.81
CA CYS A 124 -1.40 -11.00 -13.20
C CYS A 124 -1.20 -9.64 -13.93
N PRO A 125 -2.26 -9.03 -14.50
CA PRO A 125 -2.17 -7.76 -15.22
C PRO A 125 -1.60 -6.61 -14.36
N LEU A 126 -1.98 -6.57 -13.09
CA LEU A 126 -1.48 -5.62 -12.10
C LEU A 126 0.02 -5.73 -11.85
N MET A 127 0.59 -6.92 -11.99
CA MET A 127 2.03 -7.12 -11.82
C MET A 127 2.82 -6.88 -13.11
N SER A 128 2.13 -6.69 -14.24
CA SER A 128 2.73 -6.44 -15.55
C SER A 128 2.98 -4.97 -15.82
N SER A 129 2.15 -4.07 -15.26
CA SER A 129 2.38 -2.63 -15.28
C SER A 129 2.85 -2.14 -13.91
N LYS A 130 4.01 -1.48 -13.88
CA LYS A 130 4.50 -0.83 -12.65
C LYS A 130 3.63 0.38 -12.30
N GLU A 131 3.09 1.04 -13.31
CA GLU A 131 2.23 2.20 -13.22
C GLU A 131 0.92 1.83 -12.52
N ALA A 132 0.33 0.68 -12.86
CA ALA A 132 -0.89 0.19 -12.20
C ALA A 132 -0.68 0.00 -10.68
N VAL A 133 0.45 -0.58 -10.27
CA VAL A 133 0.81 -0.74 -8.85
C VAL A 133 1.04 0.62 -8.19
N ALA A 134 1.73 1.54 -8.87
CA ALA A 134 2.00 2.87 -8.35
C ALA A 134 0.71 3.68 -8.14
N VAL A 135 -0.22 3.64 -9.10
CA VAL A 135 -1.52 4.32 -9.01
C VAL A 135 -2.35 3.76 -7.86
N LEU A 136 -2.42 2.43 -7.72
CA LEU A 136 -3.08 1.79 -6.58
C LEU A 136 -2.46 2.25 -5.24
N GLY A 137 -1.13 2.30 -5.18
CA GLY A 137 -0.40 2.82 -4.02
C GLY A 137 -0.74 4.28 -3.70
N MET A 138 -0.79 5.15 -4.70
CA MET A 138 -1.17 6.56 -4.50
C MET A 138 -2.61 6.70 -4.03
N GLN A 139 -3.53 5.90 -4.55
CA GLN A 139 -4.94 5.94 -4.17
C GLN A 139 -5.15 5.51 -2.71
N ILE A 140 -4.46 4.44 -2.27
CA ILE A 140 -4.46 4.00 -0.87
C ILE A 140 -3.85 5.07 0.06
N LEU A 141 -2.90 5.86 -0.45
CA LEU A 141 -2.22 6.91 0.32
C LEU A 141 -2.95 8.26 0.34
N ALA A 142 -4.01 8.43 -0.48
CA ALA A 142 -4.65 9.73 -0.68
C ALA A 142 -5.44 10.21 0.55
N HIS A 143 -6.15 9.30 1.22
CA HIS A 143 -6.95 9.60 2.41
C HIS A 143 -6.74 8.54 3.48
N PRO A 144 -6.83 8.90 4.78
CA PRO A 144 -6.83 7.93 5.86
C PRO A 144 -7.91 6.88 5.64
N SER A 145 -7.57 5.67 5.19
CA SER A 145 -8.56 4.61 4.94
C SER A 145 -8.92 3.89 6.24
N ASP A 146 -10.21 3.64 6.45
CA ASP A 146 -10.70 2.75 7.51
C ASP A 146 -10.74 1.31 7.00
N ILE A 147 -10.36 0.35 7.84
CA ILE A 147 -10.38 -1.07 7.46
C ILE A 147 -11.81 -1.61 7.29
N GLU A 148 -12.79 -1.02 7.99
CA GLU A 148 -14.19 -1.41 7.87
C GLU A 148 -14.84 -0.92 6.56
N ASP A 149 -14.28 0.12 5.92
CA ASP A 149 -14.77 0.64 4.64
C ASP A 149 -14.42 -0.31 3.46
N ILE A 150 -13.49 -1.24 3.65
CA ILE A 150 -12.86 -2.05 2.58
C ILE A 150 -13.21 -3.56 2.75
N ARG A 151 -14.28 -3.86 3.47
CA ARG A 151 -14.67 -5.24 3.84
C ARG A 151 -15.39 -6.02 2.74
#